data_AF-A0A2G4FUG7-F1
#
_entry.id   AF-A0A2G4FUG7-F1
#
_cell.length_a   1.000
_cell.length_b   1.000
_cell.length_c   1.000
_cell.angle_alpha   90.00
_cell.angle_beta   90.00
_cell.angle_gamma   90.00
#
_symmetry.space_group_name_H-M   'P 1'
#
loop_
_entity.id
_entity.type
_entity.pdbx_description
1 polymer ?
#
loop_
_entity_poly.entity_id
_entity_poly.type
_entity_poly.pdbx_seq_one_letter_code
_entity_poly.pdbx_strand_id
1 'polypeptide(L)'
;MALHATPSGVTARWFHEREPDHPVFHFSHLNDLLRFEPDQLEEALMTGWRALKPIPRLDLLVLDGTLMNLTMGLMVAMEAPEDRIRRVFGDIVELLRPFEPTLVQLTYPDVDQWLRTVSAQRGAHWIHVMHTLLAQTPFARAHAATSDAPTSAPRGTPARSPEIGLLRAFYARLMGLMSDLPELWLGQHVDVAVQDEDWPRVRRDVMAALGYPSSEPTVISRRALMGCAGPFRGLNTGCDVTVTTDGHALFLQHHDYVVHPLIPTGAPRSYLVEGYPSVVTFDADRSAQSPRFQMRSALHNDRLVTDTFCRVTAS
;
A
#
# COMPACT_ATOMS: atom_id res chain seq x y z
N MET A 1 1.83 2.07 6.02
CA MET A 1 1.64 0.85 6.86
C MET A 1 2.30 -0.41 6.26
N ALA A 2 3.50 -0.26 5.70
CA ALA A 2 4.19 -1.35 5.03
C ALA A 2 5.09 -2.10 6.03
N LEU A 3 4.74 -3.31 6.48
CA LEU A 3 5.61 -4.20 7.31
C LEU A 3 7.04 -4.20 6.71
N HIS A 4 7.99 -3.37 7.16
CA HIS A 4 8.58 -3.17 8.48
C HIS A 4 9.20 -4.46 9.01
N ALA A 5 10.53 -4.48 9.01
CA ALA A 5 11.35 -5.44 9.72
C ALA A 5 11.12 -6.89 9.30
N THR A 6 11.64 -7.27 8.14
CA THR A 6 12.24 -8.60 8.11
C THR A 6 13.25 -8.67 9.26
N PRO A 7 13.17 -9.66 10.16
CA PRO A 7 14.28 -9.95 11.05
C PRO A 7 15.56 -10.02 10.21
N SER A 8 16.69 -9.59 10.76
CA SER A 8 17.98 -9.72 10.09
C SER A 8 18.16 -11.15 9.57
N GLY A 9 18.15 -11.32 8.24
CA GLY A 9 18.26 -12.63 7.58
C GLY A 9 17.02 -13.11 6.81
N VAL A 10 15.85 -12.48 6.95
CA VAL A 10 14.66 -12.82 6.13
C VAL A 10 14.65 -11.98 4.85
N THR A 11 14.55 -12.64 3.72
CA THR A 11 14.39 -12.04 2.39
C THR A 11 12.90 -11.85 2.09
N ALA A 12 12.46 -10.61 1.88
CA ALA A 12 11.04 -10.32 1.61
C ALA A 12 10.86 -9.39 0.42
N ARG A 13 9.75 -9.56 -0.31
CA ARG A 13 9.32 -8.66 -1.39
C ARG A 13 7.86 -8.32 -1.15
N TRP A 14 7.61 -7.02 -1.08
CA TRP A 14 6.29 -6.43 -1.03
C TRP A 14 5.87 -6.06 -2.44
N PHE A 15 4.64 -6.40 -2.82
CA PHE A 15 3.98 -5.87 -4.00
C PHE A 15 2.70 -5.16 -3.56
N HIS A 16 2.69 -3.84 -3.71
CA HIS A 16 1.45 -3.08 -3.64
C HIS A 16 0.66 -3.31 -4.94
N GLU A 17 -0.67 -3.44 -4.85
CA GLU A 17 -1.60 -3.70 -5.96
C GLU A 17 -1.40 -2.82 -7.23
N ARG A 18 -0.70 -1.70 -7.11
CA ARG A 18 -0.40 -0.76 -8.21
C ARG A 18 1.01 -0.86 -8.81
N GLU A 19 1.84 -1.79 -8.34
CA GLU A 19 3.20 -1.96 -8.85
C GLU A 19 3.17 -2.46 -10.31
N PRO A 20 3.92 -1.85 -11.24
CA PRO A 20 3.97 -2.30 -12.63
C PRO A 20 4.43 -3.76 -12.79
N ASP A 21 5.40 -4.22 -12.00
CA ASP A 21 5.94 -5.59 -12.04
C ASP A 21 5.17 -6.57 -11.12
N HIS A 22 3.96 -6.23 -10.70
CA HIS A 22 3.24 -7.05 -9.73
C HIS A 22 2.94 -8.45 -10.28
N PRO A 23 3.22 -9.53 -9.51
CA PRO A 23 3.21 -10.92 -9.98
C PRO A 23 1.82 -11.51 -10.26
N VAL A 24 0.77 -10.69 -10.19
CA VAL A 24 -0.64 -11.11 -10.35
C VAL A 24 -1.32 -10.15 -11.34
N PHE A 25 -1.10 -8.83 -11.19
CA PHE A 25 -1.75 -7.82 -12.03
C PHE A 25 -0.80 -6.72 -12.44
N HIS A 26 -0.69 -6.45 -13.74
CA HIS A 26 -0.04 -5.21 -14.19
C HIS A 26 -1.03 -4.04 -14.07
N PHE A 27 -0.78 -3.08 -13.17
CA PHE A 27 -1.73 -2.01 -12.84
C PHE A 27 -2.17 -1.15 -14.03
N SER A 28 -1.33 -1.01 -15.06
CA SER A 28 -1.72 -0.29 -16.29
C SER A 28 -2.95 -0.89 -16.98
N HIS A 29 -3.33 -2.12 -16.65
CA HIS A 29 -4.49 -2.80 -17.18
C HIS A 29 -5.78 -2.52 -16.41
N LEU A 30 -5.77 -1.75 -15.30
CA LEU A 30 -6.97 -1.49 -14.50
C LEU A 30 -8.11 -0.91 -15.35
N ASN A 31 -7.80 0.07 -16.21
CA ASN A 31 -8.78 0.67 -17.11
C ASN A 31 -9.29 -0.32 -18.18
N ASP A 32 -8.49 -1.31 -18.55
CA ASP A 32 -8.90 -2.35 -19.50
C ASP A 32 -9.78 -3.40 -18.82
N LEU A 33 -9.47 -3.78 -17.58
CA LEU A 33 -10.27 -4.72 -16.79
C LEU A 33 -11.68 -4.18 -16.53
N LEU A 34 -11.83 -2.87 -16.30
CA LEU A 34 -13.14 -2.22 -16.14
C LEU A 34 -14.00 -2.22 -17.41
N ARG A 35 -13.43 -2.58 -18.57
CA ARG A 35 -14.16 -2.71 -19.84
C ARG A 35 -14.61 -4.13 -20.14
N PHE A 36 -14.16 -5.11 -19.36
CA PHE A 36 -14.51 -6.51 -19.58
C PHE A 36 -15.94 -6.81 -19.14
N GLU A 37 -16.59 -7.71 -19.86
CA GLU A 37 -17.81 -8.35 -19.38
C GLU A 37 -17.49 -9.22 -18.15
N PRO A 38 -18.46 -9.51 -17.27
CA PRO A 38 -18.20 -10.22 -16.01
C PRO A 38 -17.42 -11.55 -16.16
N ASP A 39 -17.70 -12.34 -17.20
CA ASP A 39 -16.99 -13.60 -17.48
C ASP A 39 -15.55 -13.39 -17.95
N GLN A 40 -15.33 -12.33 -18.73
CA GLN A 40 -13.98 -11.96 -19.18
C GLN A 40 -13.15 -11.41 -18.02
N LEU A 41 -13.77 -10.65 -17.11
CA LEU A 41 -13.12 -10.18 -15.90
C LEU A 41 -12.68 -11.35 -15.03
N GLU A 42 -13.58 -12.31 -14.73
CA GLU A 42 -13.24 -13.48 -13.92
C GLU A 42 -12.05 -14.24 -14.50
N GLU A 43 -12.07 -14.57 -15.79
CA GLU A 43 -10.96 -15.32 -16.40
C GLU A 43 -9.65 -14.52 -16.42
N ALA A 44 -9.72 -13.19 -16.63
CA ALA A 44 -8.55 -12.34 -16.54
C ALA A 44 -7.96 -12.29 -15.13
N LEU A 45 -8.81 -12.17 -14.11
CA LEU A 45 -8.40 -12.21 -12.70
C LEU A 45 -7.75 -13.56 -12.37
N MET A 46 -8.39 -14.67 -12.74
CA MET A 46 -7.88 -16.01 -12.48
C MET A 46 -6.60 -16.31 -13.26
N THR A 47 -6.43 -15.78 -14.47
CA THR A 47 -5.17 -15.89 -15.22
C THR A 47 -4.01 -15.29 -14.45
N GLY A 48 -4.19 -14.11 -13.86
CA GLY A 48 -3.18 -13.46 -13.01
C GLY A 48 -2.82 -14.31 -11.80
N TRP A 49 -3.82 -14.82 -11.07
CA TRP A 49 -3.60 -15.68 -9.89
C TRP A 49 -2.94 -17.01 -10.24
N ARG A 50 -3.32 -17.66 -11.35
CA ARG A 50 -2.67 -18.90 -11.84
C ARG A 50 -1.24 -18.68 -12.31
N ALA A 51 -0.88 -17.45 -12.69
CA ALA A 51 0.48 -17.10 -13.11
C ALA A 51 1.43 -16.86 -11.93
N LEU A 52 0.92 -16.71 -10.71
CA LEU A 52 1.72 -16.52 -9.51
C LEU A 52 2.62 -17.74 -9.28
N LYS A 53 3.92 -17.49 -9.10
CA LYS A 53 4.93 -18.53 -8.85
C LYS A 53 5.76 -18.18 -7.63
N PRO A 54 6.28 -19.19 -6.90
CA PRO A 54 7.28 -18.95 -5.86
C PRO A 54 8.47 -18.17 -6.43
N ILE A 55 8.86 -17.11 -5.73
CA ILE A 55 10.02 -16.30 -6.11
C ILE A 55 11.27 -16.93 -5.46
N PRO A 56 12.27 -17.38 -6.25
CA PRO A 56 13.46 -18.00 -5.69
C PRO A 56 14.19 -17.08 -4.72
N ARG A 57 14.65 -17.62 -3.58
CA ARG A 57 15.40 -16.90 -2.54
C ARG A 57 14.59 -15.78 -1.87
N LEU A 58 13.27 -15.90 -1.88
CA LEU A 58 12.37 -15.07 -1.11
C LEU A 58 11.75 -15.91 0.00
N ASP A 59 11.95 -15.50 1.25
CA ASP A 59 11.34 -16.15 2.41
C ASP A 59 9.91 -15.64 2.65
N LEU A 60 9.61 -14.40 2.25
CA LEU A 60 8.29 -13.78 2.46
C LEU A 60 7.84 -12.95 1.25
N LEU A 61 6.71 -13.34 0.65
CA LEU A 61 6.02 -12.57 -0.37
C LEU A 61 4.79 -11.87 0.23
N VAL A 62 4.74 -10.55 0.15
CA VAL A 62 3.58 -9.76 0.61
C VAL A 62 2.84 -9.21 -0.61
N LEU A 63 1.55 -9.54 -0.72
CA LEU A 63 0.63 -9.02 -1.73
C LEU A 63 -0.36 -8.08 -1.05
N ASP A 64 -0.10 -6.77 -1.11
CA ASP A 64 -0.88 -5.76 -0.39
C ASP A 64 -2.06 -5.27 -1.24
N GLY A 65 -3.27 -5.48 -0.71
CA GLY A 65 -4.52 -5.09 -1.34
C GLY A 65 -4.93 -5.94 -2.55
N THR A 66 -4.04 -6.74 -3.11
CA THR A 66 -4.24 -7.51 -4.35
C THR A 66 -5.50 -8.40 -4.31
N LEU A 67 -5.71 -9.13 -3.21
CA LEU A 67 -6.85 -10.03 -3.07
C LEU A 67 -8.15 -9.26 -2.80
N MET A 68 -8.20 -8.50 -1.70
CA MET A 68 -9.45 -7.87 -1.26
C MET A 68 -9.74 -6.56 -2.00
N ASN A 69 -8.80 -5.63 -2.05
CA ASN A 69 -9.05 -4.29 -2.62
C ASN A 69 -9.09 -4.31 -4.14
N LEU A 70 -8.19 -5.06 -4.79
CA LEU A 70 -8.12 -5.13 -6.24
C LEU A 70 -9.01 -6.24 -6.81
N THR A 71 -8.78 -7.51 -6.47
CA THR A 71 -9.54 -8.62 -7.09
C THR A 71 -11.01 -8.57 -6.71
N MET A 72 -11.34 -8.61 -5.42
CA MET A 72 -12.73 -8.56 -4.97
C MET A 72 -13.35 -7.18 -5.24
N GLY A 73 -12.59 -6.10 -5.04
CA GLY A 73 -13.05 -4.74 -5.36
C GLY A 73 -13.42 -4.55 -6.83
N LEU A 74 -12.69 -5.13 -7.78
CA LEU A 74 -13.06 -5.10 -9.20
C LEU A 74 -14.34 -5.88 -9.48
N MET A 75 -14.51 -7.06 -8.88
CA MET A 75 -15.75 -7.82 -9.03
C MET A 75 -16.95 -7.05 -8.46
N VAL A 76 -16.79 -6.40 -7.31
CA VAL A 76 -17.82 -5.50 -6.73
C VAL A 76 -18.10 -4.34 -7.68
N ALA A 77 -17.07 -3.68 -8.22
CA ALA A 77 -17.22 -2.55 -9.14
C ALA A 77 -17.99 -2.95 -10.41
N MET A 78 -17.84 -4.20 -10.85
CA MET A 78 -18.56 -4.75 -11.99
C MET A 78 -19.93 -5.35 -11.66
N GLU A 79 -20.45 -5.14 -10.44
CA GLU A 79 -21.74 -5.70 -9.98
C GLU A 79 -21.81 -7.23 -10.11
N ALA A 80 -20.70 -7.91 -9.85
CA ALA A 80 -20.70 -9.37 -9.79
C ALA A 80 -21.63 -9.85 -8.66
N PRO A 81 -22.45 -10.90 -8.91
CA PRO A 81 -23.22 -11.56 -7.86
C PRO A 81 -22.34 -12.06 -6.71
N GLU A 82 -22.83 -12.02 -5.48
CA GLU A 82 -22.05 -12.39 -4.29
C GLU A 82 -21.61 -13.87 -4.32
N ASP A 83 -22.48 -14.78 -4.73
CA ASP A 83 -22.16 -16.21 -4.88
C ASP A 83 -21.00 -16.43 -5.86
N ARG A 84 -20.95 -15.63 -6.93
CA ARG A 84 -19.84 -15.61 -7.88
C ARG A 84 -18.54 -15.10 -7.24
N ILE A 85 -18.61 -14.01 -6.47
CA ILE A 85 -17.43 -13.48 -5.74
C ILE A 85 -16.89 -14.54 -4.77
N ARG A 86 -17.76 -15.18 -3.98
CA ARG A 86 -17.38 -16.23 -3.03
C ARG A 86 -16.74 -17.44 -3.71
N ARG A 87 -17.27 -17.86 -4.86
CA ARG A 87 -16.67 -18.94 -5.66
C ARG A 87 -15.27 -18.58 -6.14
N VAL A 88 -15.09 -17.41 -6.75
CA VAL A 88 -13.78 -16.95 -7.25
C VAL A 88 -12.79 -16.81 -6.09
N PHE A 89 -13.22 -16.29 -4.95
CA PHE A 89 -12.39 -16.23 -3.74
C PHE A 89 -11.93 -17.63 -3.32
N GLY A 90 -12.85 -18.59 -3.22
CA GLY A 90 -12.52 -19.99 -2.89
C GLY A 90 -11.53 -20.62 -3.88
N ASP A 91 -11.72 -20.38 -5.18
CA ASP A 91 -10.81 -20.87 -6.21
C ASP A 91 -9.39 -20.27 -6.05
N ILE A 92 -9.28 -18.98 -5.70
CA ILE A 92 -7.99 -18.34 -5.40
C ILE A 92 -7.36 -18.94 -4.14
N VAL A 93 -8.14 -19.19 -3.08
CA VAL A 93 -7.64 -19.81 -1.84
C VAL A 93 -7.03 -21.19 -2.13
N GLU A 94 -7.70 -22.01 -2.93
CA GLU A 94 -7.17 -23.32 -3.34
C GLU A 94 -5.89 -23.20 -4.17
N LEU A 95 -5.81 -22.23 -5.07
CA LEU A 95 -4.59 -21.93 -5.84
C LEU A 95 -3.42 -21.51 -4.94
N LEU A 96 -3.72 -20.76 -3.88
CA LEU A 96 -2.71 -20.25 -2.95
C LEU A 96 -2.26 -21.29 -1.92
N ARG A 97 -3.01 -22.38 -1.72
CA ARG A 97 -2.70 -23.42 -0.73
C ARG A 97 -1.23 -23.90 -0.73
N PRO A 98 -0.57 -24.14 -1.88
CA PRO A 98 0.84 -24.58 -1.90
C PRO A 98 1.84 -23.53 -1.38
N PHE A 99 1.43 -22.28 -1.23
CA PHE A 99 2.24 -21.19 -0.69
C PHE A 99 2.12 -21.05 0.84
N GLU A 100 1.27 -21.87 1.49
CA GLU A 100 0.96 -21.78 2.92
C GLU A 100 0.59 -20.34 3.34
N PRO A 101 -0.41 -19.73 2.68
CA PRO A 101 -0.59 -18.29 2.74
C PRO A 101 -1.18 -17.88 4.10
N THR A 102 -0.74 -16.72 4.60
CA THR A 102 -1.38 -16.04 5.72
C THR A 102 -2.18 -14.85 5.21
N LEU A 103 -3.47 -14.82 5.52
CA LEU A 103 -4.31 -13.64 5.29
C LEU A 103 -4.17 -12.71 6.49
N VAL A 104 -3.64 -11.51 6.25
CA VAL A 104 -3.63 -10.44 7.25
C VAL A 104 -4.68 -9.42 6.86
N GLN A 105 -5.69 -9.25 7.70
CA GLN A 105 -6.79 -8.32 7.48
C GLN A 105 -6.73 -7.20 8.51
N LEU A 106 -6.84 -5.96 8.02
CA LEU A 106 -6.90 -4.77 8.85
C LEU A 106 -8.35 -4.32 8.92
N THR A 107 -8.96 -4.48 10.09
CA THR A 107 -10.37 -4.17 10.27
C THR A 107 -10.56 -2.79 10.87
N TYR A 108 -11.60 -2.12 10.37
CA TYR A 108 -12.07 -0.85 10.89
C TYR A 108 -13.49 -1.07 11.41
N PRO A 109 -13.89 -0.40 12.52
CA PRO A 109 -15.22 -0.55 13.09
C PRO A 109 -16.37 -0.27 12.10
N ASP A 110 -16.19 0.71 11.22
CA ASP A 110 -17.15 1.05 10.19
C ASP A 110 -16.48 1.70 8.96
N VAL A 111 -17.23 1.75 7.85
CA VAL A 111 -16.79 2.35 6.58
C VAL A 111 -16.49 3.84 6.71
N ASP A 112 -17.13 4.55 7.63
CA ASP A 112 -16.95 5.98 7.80
C ASP A 112 -15.64 6.30 8.50
N GLN A 113 -15.24 5.51 9.47
CA GLN A 113 -13.93 5.58 10.10
C GLN A 113 -12.84 5.25 9.10
N TRP A 114 -13.00 4.16 8.35
CA TRP A 114 -12.07 3.79 7.29
C TRP A 114 -11.90 4.92 6.27
N LEU A 115 -13.00 5.46 5.74
CA LEU A 115 -12.96 6.57 4.77
C LEU A 115 -12.29 7.81 5.35
N ARG A 116 -12.57 8.18 6.60
CA ARG A 116 -11.91 9.32 7.26
C ARG A 116 -10.40 9.13 7.36
N THR A 117 -9.96 7.97 7.85
CA THR A 117 -8.53 7.65 8.00
C THR A 117 -7.82 7.63 6.64
N VAL A 118 -8.36 6.91 5.65
CA VAL A 118 -7.74 6.83 4.32
C VAL A 118 -7.74 8.19 3.62
N SER A 119 -8.82 8.97 3.76
CA SER A 119 -8.89 10.32 3.19
C SER A 119 -7.88 11.27 3.83
N ALA A 120 -7.68 11.19 5.14
CA ALA A 120 -6.68 11.98 5.85
C ALA A 120 -5.26 11.63 5.39
N GLN A 121 -4.99 10.34 5.16
CA GLN A 121 -3.68 9.85 4.74
C GLN A 121 -3.36 10.11 3.27
N ARG A 122 -4.34 9.91 2.37
CA ARG A 122 -4.14 9.96 0.91
C ARG A 122 -4.56 11.29 0.28
N GLY A 123 -5.27 12.13 1.02
CA GLY A 123 -5.69 13.47 0.61
C GLY A 123 -6.85 13.47 -0.40
N ALA A 124 -7.33 14.68 -0.71
CA ALA A 124 -8.49 14.90 -1.58
C ALA A 124 -8.29 14.41 -3.02
N HIS A 125 -7.05 14.38 -3.51
CA HIS A 125 -6.74 13.85 -4.85
C HIS A 125 -7.11 12.37 -4.99
N TRP A 126 -6.85 11.56 -3.96
CA TRP A 126 -7.22 10.14 -3.97
C TRP A 126 -8.73 9.94 -4.04
N ILE A 127 -9.51 10.72 -3.28
CA ILE A 127 -10.98 10.69 -3.31
C ILE A 127 -11.47 10.94 -4.73
N HIS A 128 -10.97 12.00 -5.37
CA HIS A 128 -11.36 12.37 -6.72
C HIS A 128 -11.02 11.28 -7.74
N VAL A 129 -9.81 10.71 -7.67
CA VAL A 129 -9.39 9.62 -8.56
C VAL A 129 -10.27 8.39 -8.39
N MET A 130 -10.50 7.94 -7.15
CA MET A 130 -11.32 6.75 -6.89
C MET A 130 -12.77 6.96 -7.31
N HIS A 131 -13.33 8.15 -7.03
CA HIS A 131 -14.67 8.50 -7.50
C HIS A 131 -14.75 8.48 -9.04
N THR A 132 -13.78 9.07 -9.73
CA THR A 132 -13.77 9.13 -11.20
C THR A 132 -13.66 7.75 -11.83
N LEU A 133 -12.88 6.84 -11.24
CA LEU A 133 -12.79 5.45 -11.69
C LEU A 133 -14.10 4.72 -11.45
N LEU A 134 -14.66 4.80 -10.24
CA LEU A 134 -15.90 4.10 -9.89
C LEU A 134 -17.11 4.63 -10.66
N ALA A 135 -17.17 5.93 -10.97
CA ALA A 135 -18.26 6.52 -11.73
C ALA A 135 -18.47 5.88 -13.12
N GLN A 136 -17.46 5.19 -13.65
CA GLN A 136 -17.51 4.54 -14.96
C GLN A 136 -18.03 3.09 -14.90
N THR A 137 -18.20 2.53 -13.70
CA THR A 137 -18.45 1.10 -13.51
C THR A 137 -19.94 0.76 -13.43
N PRO A 138 -20.34 -0.51 -13.65
CA PRO A 138 -21.69 -0.99 -13.37
C PRO A 138 -22.21 -0.64 -11.97
N PHE A 139 -21.33 -0.68 -10.95
CA PHE A 139 -21.68 -0.35 -9.57
C PHE A 139 -22.25 1.06 -9.43
N ALA A 140 -21.58 2.06 -10.00
CA ALA A 140 -22.07 3.44 -9.94
C ALA A 140 -23.44 3.61 -10.63
N ARG A 141 -23.71 2.86 -11.70
CA ARG A 141 -25.02 2.89 -12.37
C ARG A 141 -26.11 2.26 -11.51
N ALA A 142 -25.83 1.14 -10.86
CA ALA A 142 -26.76 0.48 -9.93
C ALA A 142 -27.03 1.32 -8.68
N HIS A 143 -26.04 2.10 -8.24
CA HIS A 143 -26.07 2.89 -7.02
C HIS A 143 -26.24 4.41 -7.26
N ALA A 144 -26.72 4.82 -8.43
CA ALA A 144 -26.87 6.24 -8.77
C ALA A 144 -27.77 7.03 -7.80
N ALA A 145 -28.82 6.40 -7.26
CA ALA A 145 -29.72 7.02 -6.27
C ALA A 145 -29.04 7.32 -4.92
N THR A 146 -28.00 6.57 -4.57
CA THR A 146 -27.21 6.77 -3.34
C THR A 146 -26.18 7.90 -3.46
N SER A 147 -25.84 8.34 -4.67
CA SER A 147 -24.98 9.52 -4.90
C SER A 147 -25.69 10.84 -4.61
N ASP A 148 -27.03 10.87 -4.69
CA ASP A 148 -27.85 12.09 -4.54
C ASP A 148 -28.56 12.20 -3.18
N ALA A 149 -28.44 11.19 -2.31
CA ALA A 149 -29.17 11.16 -1.04
C ALA A 149 -28.60 12.18 -0.02
N PRO A 150 -29.41 13.13 0.49
CA PRO A 150 -28.96 14.09 1.50
C PRO A 150 -28.71 13.36 2.83
N THR A 151 -27.48 13.42 3.33
CA THR A 151 -27.11 12.84 4.63
C THR A 151 -27.44 13.80 5.77
N SER A 152 -28.16 13.32 6.79
CA SER A 152 -28.63 14.08 7.96
C SER A 152 -27.54 14.37 9.01
N ALA A 153 -26.27 14.48 8.61
CA ALA A 153 -25.15 14.68 9.53
C ALA A 153 -24.94 16.17 9.92
N PRO A 154 -24.45 16.47 11.14
CA PRO A 154 -24.28 17.83 11.63
C PRO A 154 -23.34 18.68 10.77
N ARG A 155 -23.57 20.00 10.73
CA ARG A 155 -22.76 20.92 9.93
C ARG A 155 -21.32 21.01 10.46
N GLY A 156 -20.37 20.40 9.76
CA GLY A 156 -18.93 20.63 9.98
C GLY A 156 -18.02 19.49 9.52
N THR A 157 -18.58 18.32 9.24
CA THR A 157 -17.84 17.15 8.77
C THR A 157 -17.54 17.27 7.26
N PRO A 158 -16.32 16.95 6.79
CA PRO A 158 -15.94 16.99 5.36
C PRO A 158 -16.73 16.03 4.45
N ALA A 159 -17.69 15.27 4.98
CA ALA A 159 -18.51 14.27 4.30
C ALA A 159 -19.59 14.83 3.35
N ARG A 160 -19.47 16.07 2.85
CA ARG A 160 -20.54 16.77 2.12
C ARG A 160 -20.51 16.64 0.59
N SER A 161 -19.55 15.92 -0.01
CA SER A 161 -19.52 15.76 -1.47
C SER A 161 -20.29 14.50 -1.90
N PRO A 162 -21.07 14.56 -2.99
CA PRO A 162 -21.64 13.39 -3.67
C PRO A 162 -20.59 12.31 -3.95
N GLU A 163 -19.34 12.72 -4.14
CA GLU A 163 -18.18 11.83 -4.34
C GLU A 163 -17.99 10.84 -3.18
N ILE A 164 -18.24 11.28 -1.93
CA ILE A 164 -18.11 10.42 -0.74
C ILE A 164 -19.27 9.43 -0.66
N GLY A 165 -20.46 9.76 -1.18
CA GLY A 165 -21.63 8.88 -1.16
C GLY A 165 -21.39 7.58 -1.94
N LEU A 166 -20.90 7.70 -3.18
CA LEU A 166 -20.57 6.55 -4.02
C LEU A 166 -19.43 5.71 -3.41
N LEU A 167 -18.37 6.36 -2.93
CA LEU A 167 -17.25 5.68 -2.27
C LEU A 167 -17.71 4.92 -1.03
N ARG A 168 -18.55 5.54 -0.19
CA ARG A 168 -19.13 4.89 0.99
C ARG A 168 -19.93 3.67 0.63
N ALA A 169 -20.82 3.76 -0.38
CA ALA A 169 -21.62 2.61 -0.80
C ALA A 169 -20.73 1.45 -1.30
N PHE A 170 -19.74 1.77 -2.13
CA PHE A 170 -18.79 0.79 -2.66
C PHE A 170 -18.00 0.11 -1.54
N TYR A 171 -17.37 0.88 -0.66
CA TYR A 171 -16.56 0.32 0.41
C TYR A 171 -17.38 -0.33 1.51
N ALA A 172 -18.62 0.08 1.75
CA ALA A 172 -19.52 -0.64 2.66
C ALA A 172 -19.81 -2.06 2.15
N ARG A 173 -20.10 -2.22 0.85
CA ARG A 173 -20.29 -3.54 0.23
C ARG A 173 -19.01 -4.36 0.28
N LEU A 174 -17.88 -3.75 -0.09
CA LEU A 174 -16.59 -4.44 -0.08
C LEU A 174 -16.19 -4.87 1.34
N MET A 175 -16.33 -4.00 2.34
CA MET A 175 -16.02 -4.34 3.74
C MET A 175 -16.95 -5.42 4.30
N GLY A 176 -18.23 -5.43 3.92
CA GLY A 176 -19.15 -6.53 4.26
C GLY A 176 -18.70 -7.87 3.65
N LEU A 177 -18.23 -7.87 2.41
CA LEU A 177 -17.64 -9.09 1.83
C LEU A 177 -16.34 -9.47 2.55
N MET A 178 -15.50 -8.50 2.89
CA MET A 178 -14.25 -8.75 3.61
C MET A 178 -14.47 -9.29 5.04
N SER A 179 -15.63 -9.06 5.69
CA SER A 179 -15.92 -9.71 6.97
C SER A 179 -16.26 -11.19 6.81
N ASP A 180 -16.83 -11.59 5.67
CA ASP A 180 -17.43 -12.91 5.49
C ASP A 180 -16.52 -13.85 4.69
N LEU A 181 -15.81 -13.34 3.70
CA LEU A 181 -14.89 -14.13 2.85
C LEU A 181 -13.79 -14.87 3.63
N PRO A 182 -13.22 -14.36 4.72
CA PRO A 182 -12.21 -15.08 5.49
C PRO A 182 -12.69 -16.43 6.05
N GLU A 183 -14.00 -16.68 6.14
CA GLU A 183 -14.54 -18.01 6.49
C GLU A 183 -14.15 -19.10 5.48
N LEU A 184 -13.84 -18.72 4.24
CA LEU A 184 -13.40 -19.62 3.17
C LEU A 184 -11.88 -19.79 3.14
N TRP A 185 -11.13 -19.11 4.02
CA TRP A 185 -9.67 -19.14 4.01
C TRP A 185 -9.14 -20.45 4.60
N LEU A 186 -8.27 -21.14 3.86
CA LEU A 186 -7.73 -22.46 4.26
C LEU A 186 -6.37 -22.38 4.99
N GLY A 187 -5.85 -21.17 5.22
CA GLY A 187 -4.56 -20.94 5.88
C GLY A 187 -4.71 -20.22 7.23
N GLN A 188 -3.61 -19.63 7.69
CA GLN A 188 -3.66 -18.74 8.85
C GLN A 188 -4.40 -17.46 8.48
N HIS A 189 -5.32 -17.01 9.33
CA HIS A 189 -6.00 -15.73 9.21
C HIS A 189 -5.69 -14.89 10.46
N VAL A 190 -5.24 -13.66 10.24
CA VAL A 190 -4.87 -12.70 11.27
C VAL A 190 -5.73 -11.45 11.06
N ASP A 191 -6.67 -11.23 11.96
CA ASP A 191 -7.46 -10.00 12.00
C ASP A 191 -6.85 -9.02 13.01
N VAL A 192 -6.52 -7.81 12.55
CA VAL A 192 -5.96 -6.76 13.38
C VAL A 192 -6.82 -5.51 13.29
N ALA A 193 -7.54 -5.24 14.38
CA ALA A 193 -8.33 -4.03 14.51
C ALA A 193 -7.45 -2.79 14.50
N VAL A 194 -7.74 -1.86 13.61
CA VAL A 194 -7.11 -0.53 13.54
C VAL A 194 -7.91 0.42 14.43
N GLN A 195 -7.58 0.39 15.72
CA GLN A 195 -8.08 1.36 16.71
C GLN A 195 -7.09 2.52 16.85
N ASP A 196 -7.61 3.75 16.80
CA ASP A 196 -6.87 5.00 17.03
C ASP A 196 -5.59 5.20 16.22
N GLU A 197 -5.45 4.47 15.10
CA GLU A 197 -4.26 4.51 14.23
C GLU A 197 -2.95 4.22 14.99
N ASP A 198 -2.98 3.38 16.03
CA ASP A 198 -1.80 2.90 16.75
C ASP A 198 -1.01 1.89 15.89
N TRP A 199 -0.35 2.41 14.85
CA TRP A 199 0.45 1.64 13.91
C TRP A 199 1.60 0.87 14.55
N PRO A 200 2.29 1.37 15.60
CA PRO A 200 3.24 0.57 16.35
C PRO A 200 2.63 -0.70 16.96
N ARG A 201 1.43 -0.61 17.56
CA ARG A 201 0.71 -1.80 18.06
C ARG A 201 0.28 -2.72 16.93
N VAL A 202 -0.39 -2.19 15.91
CA VAL A 202 -0.84 -2.98 14.74
C VAL A 202 0.33 -3.77 14.14
N ARG A 203 1.49 -3.13 13.97
CA ARG A 203 2.71 -3.80 13.50
C ARG A 203 3.14 -4.93 14.42
N ARG A 204 3.19 -4.69 15.72
CA ARG A 204 3.59 -5.71 16.70
C ARG A 204 2.66 -6.92 16.63
N ASP A 205 1.35 -6.68 16.55
CA ASP A 205 0.33 -7.72 16.50
C ASP A 205 0.46 -8.56 15.22
N VAL A 206 0.63 -7.93 14.05
CA VAL A 206 0.86 -8.66 12.78
C VAL A 206 2.15 -9.46 12.83
N MET A 207 3.26 -8.87 13.29
CA MET A 207 4.56 -9.55 13.33
C MET A 207 4.55 -10.74 14.28
N ALA A 208 3.93 -10.57 15.46
CA ALA A 208 3.76 -11.66 16.42
C ALA A 208 2.92 -12.80 15.82
N ALA A 209 1.84 -12.48 15.10
CA ALA A 209 1.01 -13.48 14.45
C ALA A 209 1.76 -14.22 13.33
N LEU A 210 2.60 -13.53 12.57
CA LEU A 210 3.45 -14.15 11.53
C LEU A 210 4.66 -14.90 12.09
N GLY A 211 4.86 -14.95 13.41
CA GLY A 211 5.99 -15.63 14.04
C GLY A 211 7.33 -14.91 13.86
N TYR A 212 7.32 -13.64 13.45
CA TYR A 212 8.53 -12.84 13.33
C TYR A 212 8.76 -12.01 14.61
N PRO A 213 9.96 -12.07 15.22
CA PRO A 213 10.27 -11.24 16.37
C PRO A 213 10.17 -9.77 15.97
N SER A 214 9.31 -9.00 16.65
CA SER A 214 9.29 -7.55 16.45
C SER A 214 10.62 -6.99 16.94
N SER A 215 11.47 -6.53 16.03
CA SER A 215 12.55 -5.63 16.43
C SER A 215 11.91 -4.29 16.78
N GLU A 216 12.18 -3.79 17.98
CA GLU A 216 11.90 -2.39 18.25
C GLU A 216 12.66 -1.56 17.20
N PRO A 217 12.03 -0.52 16.62
CA PRO A 217 12.73 0.35 15.69
C PRO A 217 14.00 0.84 16.38
N THR A 218 15.16 0.56 15.77
CA THR A 218 16.45 1.02 16.31
C THR A 218 16.34 2.50 16.60
N VAL A 219 16.49 2.89 17.87
CA VAL A 219 16.39 4.30 18.26
C VAL A 219 17.55 5.04 17.61
N ILE A 220 17.27 5.78 16.55
CA ILE A 220 18.26 6.61 15.88
C ILE A 220 18.37 7.89 16.69
N SER A 221 19.59 8.19 17.18
CA SER A 221 19.81 9.44 17.91
C SER A 221 19.40 10.66 17.07
N ARG A 222 18.81 11.68 17.72
CA ARG A 222 18.47 12.96 17.06
C ARG A 222 19.63 13.54 16.24
N ARG A 223 20.87 13.41 16.74
CA ARG A 223 22.08 13.85 16.04
C ARG A 223 22.28 13.11 14.70
N ALA A 224 22.01 11.80 14.66
CA ALA A 224 22.12 11.02 13.44
C ALA A 224 21.03 11.38 12.42
N LEU A 225 19.79 11.62 12.87
CA LEU A 225 18.70 12.10 12.01
C LEU A 225 19.04 13.48 11.41
N MET A 226 19.44 14.44 12.25
CA MET A 226 19.86 15.78 11.79
C MET A 226 21.04 15.73 10.80
N GLY A 227 21.93 14.74 10.93
CA GLY A 227 23.02 14.53 9.98
C GLY A 227 22.54 14.15 8.58
N CYS A 228 21.38 13.50 8.48
CA CYS A 228 20.78 13.04 7.23
C CYS A 228 19.88 14.09 6.57
N ALA A 229 19.33 15.04 7.35
CA ALA A 229 18.42 16.07 6.85
C ALA A 229 19.14 17.15 6.03
N GLY A 230 18.57 17.59 4.91
CA GLY A 230 19.08 18.66 4.06
C GLY A 230 18.61 18.53 2.60
N PRO A 231 18.95 19.51 1.75
CA PRO A 231 18.70 19.44 0.31
C PRO A 231 19.75 18.57 -0.38
N PHE A 232 19.33 17.75 -1.34
CA PHE A 232 20.20 16.90 -2.15
C PHE A 232 19.82 16.95 -3.63
N ARG A 233 20.82 16.76 -4.49
CA ARG A 233 20.64 16.65 -5.95
C ARG A 233 21.15 15.30 -6.44
N GLY A 234 20.34 14.60 -7.23
CA GLY A 234 20.69 13.34 -7.87
C GLY A 234 21.73 13.55 -8.97
N LEU A 235 22.81 12.80 -8.95
CA LEU A 235 23.91 12.93 -9.91
C LEU A 235 23.52 12.44 -11.30
N ASN A 236 22.74 11.36 -11.38
CA ASN A 236 22.33 10.76 -12.65
C ASN A 236 21.03 11.38 -13.17
N THR A 237 20.07 11.64 -12.27
CA THR A 237 18.75 12.15 -12.66
C THR A 237 18.68 13.68 -12.73
N GLY A 238 19.57 14.38 -12.03
CA GLY A 238 19.48 15.83 -11.84
C GLY A 238 18.31 16.25 -10.93
N CYS A 239 17.54 15.31 -10.38
CA CYS A 239 16.38 15.61 -9.54
C CYS A 239 16.81 16.18 -8.18
N ASP A 240 16.10 17.21 -7.73
CA ASP A 240 16.25 17.77 -6.39
C ASP A 240 15.28 17.10 -5.42
N VAL A 241 15.81 16.72 -4.26
CA VAL A 241 15.05 16.14 -3.15
C VAL A 241 15.49 16.78 -1.84
N THR A 242 14.57 16.89 -0.88
CA THR A 242 14.90 17.39 0.46
C THR A 242 14.60 16.31 1.48
N VAL A 243 15.57 15.98 2.31
CA VAL A 243 15.34 15.14 3.48
C VAL A 243 15.08 16.05 4.68
N THR A 244 13.95 15.91 5.35
CA THR A 244 13.60 16.66 6.57
C THR A 244 13.53 15.72 7.77
N THR A 245 13.49 16.28 8.98
CA THR A 245 13.30 15.53 10.23
C THR A 245 12.50 16.35 11.23
N ASP A 246 11.65 15.68 11.99
CA ASP A 246 10.95 16.23 13.16
C ASP A 246 11.70 15.94 14.48
N GLY A 247 12.85 15.26 14.40
CA GLY A 247 13.63 14.80 15.55
C GLY A 247 13.36 13.36 15.96
N HIS A 248 12.35 12.71 15.37
CA HIS A 248 11.97 11.31 15.62
C HIS A 248 12.07 10.45 14.36
N ALA A 249 11.77 11.01 13.19
CA ALA A 249 11.82 10.35 11.89
C ALA A 249 12.53 11.22 10.84
N LEU A 250 12.84 10.60 9.71
CA LEU A 250 13.25 11.31 8.49
C LEU A 250 12.09 11.30 7.49
N PHE A 251 12.03 12.29 6.63
CA PHE A 251 11.07 12.36 5.53
C PHE A 251 11.80 12.78 4.26
N LEU A 252 11.47 12.16 3.13
CA LEU A 252 11.99 12.50 1.81
C LEU A 252 10.91 13.26 1.04
N GLN A 253 11.22 14.48 0.62
CA GLN A 253 10.35 15.33 -0.16
C GLN A 253 10.90 15.46 -1.58
N HIS A 254 10.08 15.09 -2.57
CA HIS A 254 10.32 15.42 -3.97
C HIS A 254 9.73 16.81 -4.32
N HIS A 255 10.21 17.41 -5.40
CA HIS A 255 9.82 18.75 -5.86
C HIS A 255 8.29 18.94 -6.02
N ASP A 256 7.53 17.85 -6.18
CA ASP A 256 6.07 17.85 -6.30
C ASP A 256 5.32 17.83 -4.95
N TYR A 257 5.99 18.25 -3.86
CA TYR A 257 5.45 18.40 -2.50
C TYR A 257 4.96 17.11 -1.81
N VAL A 258 5.17 15.94 -2.40
CA VAL A 258 4.87 14.68 -1.72
C VAL A 258 5.99 14.38 -0.73
N VAL A 259 5.61 14.30 0.55
CA VAL A 259 6.50 14.00 1.67
C VAL A 259 6.34 12.53 2.03
N HIS A 260 7.43 11.77 1.88
CA HIS A 260 7.48 10.35 2.17
C HIS A 260 8.25 10.08 3.45
N PRO A 261 7.64 9.51 4.49
CA PRO A 261 8.39 9.02 5.64
C PRO A 261 9.50 8.05 5.23
N LEU A 262 10.68 8.22 5.81
CA LEU A 262 11.82 7.32 5.65
C LEU A 262 11.86 6.34 6.82
N ILE A 263 11.61 5.07 6.51
CA ILE A 263 11.41 3.99 7.47
C ILE A 263 12.73 3.25 7.67
N PRO A 264 13.30 3.15 8.90
CA PRO A 264 14.54 2.40 9.12
C PRO A 264 14.43 0.93 8.70
N THR A 265 15.43 0.40 7.99
CA THR A 265 15.47 -1.01 7.55
C THR A 265 16.08 -1.95 8.58
N GLY A 266 16.63 -1.41 9.67
CA GLY A 266 17.45 -2.15 10.63
C GLY A 266 18.94 -2.16 10.28
N ALA A 267 19.30 -1.96 9.00
CA ALA A 267 20.68 -1.71 8.61
C ALA A 267 21.10 -0.26 8.96
N PRO A 268 22.36 -0.02 9.36
CA PRO A 268 22.82 1.31 9.73
C PRO A 268 22.59 2.34 8.61
N ARG A 269 21.89 3.43 8.93
CA ARG A 269 21.61 4.55 8.01
C ARG A 269 20.89 4.15 6.70
N SER A 270 20.17 3.05 6.72
CA SER A 270 19.37 2.58 5.59
C SER A 270 17.89 2.72 5.91
N TYR A 271 17.14 3.27 4.95
CA TYR A 271 15.74 3.61 5.08
C TYR A 271 14.96 3.22 3.83
N LEU A 272 13.73 2.74 3.98
CA LEU A 272 12.76 2.61 2.91
C LEU A 272 11.99 3.91 2.75
N VAL A 273 11.65 4.29 1.51
CA VAL A 273 10.75 5.41 1.23
C VAL A 273 9.31 4.91 1.35
N GLU A 274 8.51 5.43 2.27
CA GLU A 274 7.12 4.96 2.44
C GLU A 274 6.29 5.20 1.17
N GLY A 275 5.62 4.14 0.71
CA GLY A 275 4.81 4.16 -0.51
C GLY A 275 5.61 4.00 -1.81
N TYR A 276 6.94 3.84 -1.73
CA TYR A 276 7.80 3.64 -2.89
C TYR A 276 8.75 2.44 -2.69
N PRO A 277 8.99 1.64 -3.73
CA PRO A 277 9.95 0.53 -3.69
C PRO A 277 11.37 1.04 -3.85
N SER A 278 11.75 2.00 -3.00
CA SER A 278 13.05 2.67 -2.98
C SER A 278 13.70 2.54 -1.61
N VAL A 279 14.99 2.20 -1.61
CA VAL A 279 15.84 2.21 -0.41
C VAL A 279 16.81 3.38 -0.50
N VAL A 280 16.82 4.23 0.52
CA VAL A 280 17.79 5.30 0.74
C VAL A 280 18.84 4.82 1.74
N THR A 281 20.11 4.81 1.36
CA THR A 281 21.23 4.48 2.26
C THR A 281 22.17 5.66 2.34
N PHE A 282 22.28 6.27 3.53
CA PHE A 282 23.21 7.37 3.74
C PHE A 282 24.61 6.83 4.01
N ASP A 283 25.61 7.41 3.35
CA ASP A 283 26.99 6.98 3.51
C ASP A 283 27.44 7.17 4.97
N ALA A 284 28.20 6.20 5.49
CA ALA A 284 28.71 6.22 6.85
C ALA A 284 29.83 7.25 7.06
N ASP A 285 30.36 7.81 5.96
CA ASP A 285 31.62 8.52 5.97
C ASP A 285 31.55 9.80 6.82
N ARG A 286 32.26 9.77 7.95
CA ARG A 286 32.39 10.89 8.88
C ARG A 286 33.41 11.93 8.38
N SER A 287 34.16 11.62 7.33
CA SER A 287 35.20 12.50 6.77
C SER A 287 34.69 13.40 5.65
N ALA A 288 33.57 13.07 5.00
CA ALA A 288 33.01 13.86 3.92
C ALA A 288 32.36 15.14 4.48
N GLN A 289 32.85 16.31 4.05
CA GLN A 289 32.28 17.62 4.35
C GLN A 289 30.81 17.78 3.92
N SER A 290 30.30 16.85 3.09
CA SER A 290 28.92 16.82 2.62
C SER A 290 28.36 15.40 2.67
N PRO A 291 27.31 15.11 3.45
CA PRO A 291 26.66 13.80 3.43
C PRO A 291 26.08 13.50 2.04
N ARG A 292 26.09 12.22 1.70
CA ARG A 292 25.53 11.66 0.47
C ARG A 292 24.61 10.51 0.84
N PHE A 293 23.67 10.22 -0.03
CA PHE A 293 22.94 8.96 0.04
C PHE A 293 22.79 8.32 -1.33
N GLN A 294 22.74 7.00 -1.35
CA GLN A 294 22.34 6.24 -2.51
C GLN A 294 20.85 5.96 -2.40
N MET A 295 20.10 6.31 -3.43
CA MET A 295 18.72 5.86 -3.58
C MET A 295 18.69 4.76 -4.63
N ARG A 296 18.28 3.58 -4.22
CA ARG A 296 18.07 2.43 -5.09
C ARG A 296 16.58 2.26 -5.25
N SER A 297 16.07 2.61 -6.43
CA SER A 297 14.68 2.35 -6.80
C SER A 297 14.62 1.03 -7.56
N ALA A 298 13.66 0.18 -7.21
CA ALA A 298 13.40 -1.05 -7.95
C ALA A 298 12.65 -0.81 -9.28
N LEU A 299 12.22 0.42 -9.60
CA LEU A 299 11.23 0.63 -10.67
C LEU A 299 11.62 1.63 -11.76
N HIS A 300 12.16 1.09 -12.86
CA HIS A 300 11.69 1.29 -14.24
C HIS A 300 12.29 0.17 -15.13
N ASN A 301 11.45 -0.68 -15.74
CA ASN A 301 11.83 -1.74 -16.70
C ASN A 301 12.85 -2.79 -16.23
N ASP A 302 12.65 -3.43 -15.06
CA ASP A 302 13.54 -4.49 -14.51
C ASP A 302 15.01 -4.06 -14.31
N ARG A 303 15.30 -2.76 -14.38
CA ARG A 303 16.62 -2.22 -14.10
C ARG A 303 16.60 -1.58 -12.74
N LEU A 304 17.45 -2.10 -11.85
CA LEU A 304 17.74 -1.47 -10.58
C LEU A 304 18.40 -0.12 -10.86
N VAL A 305 17.62 0.97 -10.76
CA VAL A 305 18.15 2.32 -10.95
C VAL A 305 18.72 2.75 -9.60
N THR A 306 20.05 2.85 -9.57
CA THR A 306 20.74 3.49 -8.45
C THR A 306 21.09 4.91 -8.87
N ASP A 307 20.59 5.88 -8.12
CA ASP A 307 21.09 7.25 -8.18
C ASP A 307 21.81 7.60 -6.88
N THR A 308 22.82 8.44 -7.00
CA THR A 308 23.57 8.98 -5.87
C THR A 308 23.17 10.44 -5.70
N PHE A 309 22.69 10.78 -4.52
CA PHE A 309 22.26 12.11 -4.14
C PHE A 309 23.34 12.78 -3.29
N CYS A 310 23.79 13.95 -3.75
CA CYS A 310 24.80 14.76 -3.06
C CYS A 310 24.14 15.95 -2.37
N ARG A 311 24.53 16.25 -1.12
CA ARG A 311 24.01 17.44 -0.43
C ARG A 311 24.38 18.71 -1.21
N VAL A 312 23.39 19.57 -1.42
CA VAL A 312 23.58 20.90 -1.99
C VAL A 312 24.11 21.81 -0.87
N THR A 313 25.34 22.28 -1.01
CA THR A 313 25.89 23.31 -0.12
C THR A 313 25.42 24.68 -0.60
N ALA A 314 24.88 25.50 0.29
CA ALA A 314 24.60 26.89 -0.03
C ALA A 314 25.92 27.56 -0.45
N SER A 315 25.99 27.99 -1.71
CA SER A 315 27.06 28.82 -2.28
C SER A 315 26.95 30.26 -1.81
#